data_AF-A0A955IUZ6-F1
#
_entry.id   AF-A0A955IUZ6-F1
#
_cell.length_a   1.000
_cell.length_b   1.000
_cell.length_c   1.000
_cell.angle_alpha   90.00
_cell.angle_beta   90.00
_cell.angle_gamma   90.00
#
_symmetry.space_group_name_H-M   'P 1'
#
loop_
_entity.id
_entity.type
_entity.pdbx_description
1 polymer ?
#
loop_
_entity_poly.entity_id
_entity_poly.type
_entity_poly.pdbx_seq_one_letter_code
_entity_poly.pdbx_strand_id
1 'polypeptide(L)'
;VQGIQGWTNVTFNLDDFVTPTSAVRFRFSASDNPNDSVTEAGIDAFRITSLDCTVEDCEADWNGDTVADIFDITSYLADFSNGDLAADTNGDTVLDIFDVLDFLAIFQQGCP
;
A
#
# COMPACT_ATOMS: atom_id res chain seq x y z
N VAL A 1 1.78 -36.29 3.83
CA VAL A 1 1.55 -36.37 2.37
C VAL A 1 2.53 -37.39 1.81
N GLN A 2 2.04 -38.47 1.19
CA GLN A 2 2.91 -39.35 0.38
C GLN A 2 3.61 -38.49 -0.66
N GLY A 3 4.90 -38.76 -0.93
CA GLY A 3 5.72 -37.97 -1.86
C GLY A 3 5.00 -37.77 -3.19
N ILE A 4 4.47 -36.57 -3.38
CA ILE A 4 3.74 -36.22 -4.58
C ILE A 4 4.82 -35.97 -5.64
N GLN A 5 4.83 -36.76 -6.72
CA GLN A 5 5.71 -36.47 -7.85
C GLN A 5 5.13 -35.29 -8.64
N GLY A 6 5.46 -34.07 -8.23
CA GLY A 6 5.07 -32.84 -8.95
C GLY A 6 5.03 -31.58 -8.08
N TRP A 7 4.92 -30.43 -8.75
CA TRP A 7 4.76 -29.13 -8.10
C TRP A 7 3.34 -28.97 -7.55
N THR A 8 3.22 -28.48 -6.31
CA THR A 8 1.95 -28.16 -5.67
C THR A 8 1.95 -26.70 -5.25
N ASN A 9 0.90 -25.95 -5.59
CA ASN A 9 0.71 -24.61 -5.08
C ASN A 9 0.09 -24.68 -3.67
N VAL A 10 0.68 -23.96 -2.72
CA VAL A 10 0.20 -23.84 -1.35
C VAL A 10 -0.03 -22.37 -1.05
N THR A 11 -1.24 -22.03 -0.63
CA THR A 11 -1.62 -20.66 -0.25
C THR A 11 -2.33 -20.69 1.09
N PHE A 12 -1.98 -19.76 1.96
CA PHE A 12 -2.62 -19.55 3.25
C PHE A 12 -2.53 -18.08 3.63
N ASN A 13 -3.41 -17.64 4.52
CA ASN A 13 -3.30 -16.31 5.11
C ASN A 13 -2.24 -16.32 6.21
N LEU A 14 -1.25 -15.42 6.12
CA LEU A 14 -0.16 -15.36 7.09
C LEU A 14 -0.66 -14.95 8.48
N ASP A 15 -1.67 -14.07 8.51
CA ASP A 15 -2.22 -13.46 9.74
C ASP A 15 -2.93 -14.48 10.64
N ASP A 16 -3.32 -15.63 10.08
CA ASP A 16 -3.91 -16.74 10.84
C ASP A 16 -2.88 -17.41 11.77
N PHE A 17 -1.58 -17.21 11.53
CA PHE A 17 -0.48 -17.87 12.27
C PHE A 17 0.42 -16.89 13.03
N VAL A 18 0.67 -15.71 12.46
CA VAL A 18 1.57 -14.71 13.04
C VAL A 18 1.21 -13.32 12.54
N THR A 19 1.29 -12.31 13.41
CA THR A 19 1.20 -10.91 12.98
C THR A 19 2.36 -10.57 12.04
N PRO A 20 2.10 -10.10 10.80
CA PRO A 20 3.15 -9.75 9.86
C PRO A 20 4.01 -8.61 10.40
N THR A 21 5.31 -8.87 10.49
CA THR A 21 6.32 -7.87 10.86
C THR A 21 7.60 -8.16 10.10
N SER A 22 8.52 -7.20 10.05
CA SER A 22 9.87 -7.40 9.47
C SER A 22 10.71 -8.46 10.21
N ALA A 23 10.27 -8.88 11.40
CA ALA A 23 10.89 -9.93 12.20
C ALA A 23 10.46 -11.36 11.79
N VAL A 24 9.40 -11.51 11.00
CA VAL A 24 8.93 -12.84 10.55
C VAL A 24 10.01 -13.55 9.73
N ARG A 25 10.13 -14.87 9.93
CA ARG A 25 11.09 -15.74 9.23
C ARG A 25 10.38 -17.03 8.80
N PHE A 26 10.68 -17.50 7.59
CA PHE A 26 10.16 -18.75 7.06
C PHE A 26 11.23 -19.85 7.16
N ARG A 27 10.82 -21.02 7.65
CA ARG A 27 11.67 -22.22 7.68
C ARG A 27 11.02 -23.30 6.83
N PHE A 28 11.80 -23.84 5.91
CA PHE A 28 11.42 -24.98 5.09
C PHE A 28 12.22 -26.21 5.51
N SER A 29 11.57 -27.36 5.58
CA SER A 29 12.21 -28.62 5.94
C SER A 29 11.69 -29.74 5.05
N ALA A 30 12.61 -30.50 4.47
CA ALA A 30 12.32 -31.80 3.88
C ALA A 30 12.65 -32.88 4.93
N SER A 31 11.82 -33.91 5.02
CA SER A 31 12.03 -35.02 5.95
C SER A 31 11.69 -36.33 5.26
N ASP A 32 12.57 -37.32 5.41
CA ASP A 32 12.30 -38.71 5.07
C ASP A 32 11.96 -39.50 6.34
N ASN A 33 10.86 -40.23 6.34
CA ASN A 33 10.48 -41.06 7.48
C ASN A 33 9.66 -42.29 7.04
N PRO A 34 10.22 -43.51 7.14
CA PRO A 34 11.56 -43.86 7.66
C PRO A 34 12.71 -43.26 6.83
N ASN A 35 13.85 -42.98 7.47
CA ASN A 35 15.03 -42.45 6.77
C ASN A 35 15.77 -43.57 6.03
N ASP A 36 15.21 -44.01 4.92
CA ASP A 36 15.70 -45.14 4.14
C ASP A 36 16.00 -44.77 2.67
N SER A 37 15.84 -43.50 2.29
CA SER A 37 16.03 -43.03 0.93
C SER A 37 16.68 -41.64 0.83
N VAL A 38 17.00 -41.23 -0.41
CA VAL A 38 17.35 -39.83 -0.71
C VAL A 38 16.05 -39.06 -0.92
N THR A 39 15.80 -38.08 -0.07
CA THR A 39 14.65 -37.17 -0.19
C THR A 39 15.09 -35.77 -0.59
N GLU A 40 14.54 -35.28 -1.69
CA GLU A 40 14.75 -33.92 -2.21
C GLU A 40 13.42 -33.17 -2.28
N ALA A 41 13.45 -31.86 -2.04
CA ALA A 41 12.28 -30.98 -2.18
C ALA A 41 12.68 -29.66 -2.85
N GLY A 42 11.89 -29.22 -3.82
CA GLY A 42 12.03 -27.91 -4.47
C GLY A 42 11.00 -26.93 -3.93
N ILE A 43 11.40 -25.66 -3.80
CA ILE A 43 10.49 -24.54 -3.58
C ILE A 43 10.72 -23.57 -4.73
N ASP A 44 9.64 -23.19 -5.40
CA ASP A 44 9.66 -22.22 -6.47
C ASP A 44 8.48 -21.25 -6.28
N ALA A 45 8.57 -20.07 -6.90
CA ALA A 45 7.55 -19.03 -6.87
C ALA A 45 7.09 -18.63 -5.46
N PHE A 46 8.00 -18.65 -4.46
CA PHE A 46 7.69 -18.18 -3.12
C PHE A 46 7.37 -16.69 -3.11
N ARG A 47 6.15 -16.33 -2.71
CA ARG A 47 5.69 -14.95 -2.64
C ARG A 47 4.91 -14.71 -1.37
N ILE A 48 5.12 -13.53 -0.80
CA ILE A 48 4.27 -12.95 0.24
C ILE A 48 3.66 -11.69 -0.38
N THR A 49 2.35 -11.56 -0.30
CA THR A 49 1.62 -10.41 -0.85
C THR A 49 0.79 -9.78 0.25
N SER A 50 0.94 -8.48 0.45
CA SER A 50 -0.07 -7.65 1.10
C SER A 50 -0.95 -7.03 0.01
N LEU A 51 -2.23 -6.91 0.30
CA LEU A 51 -3.10 -6.00 -0.45
C LEU A 51 -3.05 -4.67 0.29
N ASP A 52 -2.41 -3.68 -0.31
CA ASP A 52 -2.53 -2.32 0.18
C ASP A 52 -3.64 -1.60 -0.60
N CYS A 53 -4.60 -1.07 0.13
CA CYS A 53 -5.69 -0.25 -0.43
C CYS A 53 -5.51 1.22 -0.05
N THR A 54 -4.32 1.63 0.41
CA THR A 54 -3.99 3.06 0.42
C THR A 54 -4.01 3.54 -1.02
N VAL A 55 -4.99 4.39 -1.33
CA VAL A 55 -4.76 5.41 -2.36
C VAL A 55 -3.46 6.07 -1.91
N GLU A 56 -2.41 6.05 -2.73
CA GLU A 56 -1.25 6.91 -2.48
C GLU A 56 -1.83 8.29 -2.17
N ASP A 57 -1.48 8.89 -1.03
CA ASP A 57 -1.97 10.20 -0.63
C ASP A 57 -1.70 11.16 -1.80
N CYS A 58 -2.74 11.44 -2.59
CA CYS A 58 -2.66 12.38 -3.67
C CYS A 58 -3.22 13.67 -3.12
N GLU A 59 -2.34 14.50 -2.56
CA GLU A 59 -2.74 15.82 -2.06
C GLU A 59 -3.40 16.68 -3.15
N ALA A 60 -3.17 16.36 -4.44
CA ALA A 60 -3.85 16.98 -5.58
C ALA A 60 -5.30 16.52 -5.79
N ASP A 61 -5.71 15.36 -5.25
CA ASP A 61 -7.08 14.82 -5.24
C ASP A 61 -7.80 15.33 -3.98
N TRP A 62 -8.19 16.60 -4.02
CA TRP A 62 -8.82 17.29 -2.90
C TRP A 62 -10.22 16.75 -2.60
N ASN A 63 -10.96 16.35 -3.63
CA ASN A 63 -12.34 15.90 -3.47
C ASN A 63 -12.44 14.41 -3.10
N GLY A 64 -11.33 13.66 -3.17
CA GLY A 64 -11.20 12.26 -2.79
C GLY A 64 -11.86 11.29 -3.78
N ASP A 65 -12.02 11.68 -5.05
CA ASP A 65 -12.66 10.86 -6.08
C ASP A 65 -11.67 10.00 -6.89
N THR A 66 -10.39 9.98 -6.50
CA THR A 66 -9.27 9.26 -7.10
C THR A 66 -8.77 9.84 -8.43
N VAL A 67 -9.23 11.03 -8.82
CA VAL A 67 -8.84 11.69 -10.07
C VAL A 67 -8.45 13.15 -9.82
N ALA A 68 -7.15 13.45 -9.85
CA ALA A 68 -6.67 14.83 -9.82
C ALA A 68 -7.03 15.59 -11.11
N ASP A 69 -8.09 16.38 -11.08
CA ASP A 69 -8.56 17.22 -12.17
C ASP A 69 -9.05 18.61 -11.71
N ILE A 70 -9.74 19.34 -12.59
CA ILE A 70 -10.18 20.71 -12.28
C ILE A 70 -11.18 20.76 -11.11
N PHE A 71 -11.89 19.67 -10.84
CA PHE A 71 -12.86 19.58 -9.75
C PHE A 71 -12.17 19.65 -8.38
N ASP A 72 -10.93 19.20 -8.24
CA ASP A 72 -10.13 19.36 -7.02
C ASP A 72 -9.79 20.81 -6.75
N ILE A 73 -9.34 21.53 -7.78
CA ILE A 73 -9.06 22.96 -7.66
C ILE A 73 -10.32 23.72 -7.27
N THR A 74 -11.48 23.40 -7.86
CA THR A 74 -12.72 24.07 -7.49
C THR A 74 -13.20 23.72 -6.09
N SER A 75 -12.93 22.51 -5.60
CA SER A 75 -13.28 22.08 -4.25
C SER A 75 -12.37 22.74 -3.21
N TYR A 76 -11.05 22.74 -3.45
CA TYR A 76 -10.07 23.46 -2.65
C TYR A 76 -10.42 24.95 -2.52
N LEU A 77 -10.71 25.63 -3.64
CA LEU A 77 -11.07 27.05 -3.62
C LEU A 77 -12.39 27.32 -2.88
N ALA A 78 -13.32 26.36 -2.87
CA ALA A 78 -14.54 26.45 -2.09
C ALA A 78 -14.22 26.44 -0.59
N ASP A 79 -13.41 25.49 -0.12
CA ASP A 79 -12.98 25.36 1.27
C ASP A 79 -12.17 26.58 1.73
N PHE A 80 -11.22 27.02 0.91
CA PHE A 80 -10.46 28.25 1.12
C PHE A 80 -11.39 29.47 1.28
N SER A 81 -12.38 29.63 0.39
CA SER A 81 -13.34 30.74 0.46
C SER A 81 -14.29 30.68 1.67
N ASN A 82 -14.53 29.48 2.21
CA ASN A 82 -15.31 29.25 3.42
C ASN A 82 -14.49 29.47 4.70
N GLY A 83 -13.18 29.68 4.59
CA GLY A 83 -12.27 29.83 5.71
C GLY A 83 -11.98 28.51 6.44
N ASP A 84 -12.07 27.37 5.74
CA ASP A 84 -11.73 26.07 6.30
C ASP A 84 -10.21 25.91 6.40
N LEU A 85 -9.70 25.66 7.61
CA LEU A 85 -8.27 25.41 7.85
C LEU A 85 -7.78 24.10 7.24
N ALA A 86 -8.66 23.26 6.69
CA ALA A 86 -8.25 22.20 5.78
C ALA A 86 -7.42 22.77 4.61
N ALA A 87 -7.77 23.96 4.09
CA ALA A 87 -7.10 24.62 2.97
C ALA A 87 -5.76 25.30 3.33
N ASP A 88 -5.33 25.28 4.61
CA ASP A 88 -4.03 25.77 5.08
C ASP A 88 -2.93 24.79 4.64
N THR A 89 -2.42 25.00 3.43
CA THR A 89 -1.58 24.04 2.72
C THR A 89 -0.14 24.09 3.22
N ASN A 90 0.30 25.23 3.76
CA ASN A 90 1.64 25.38 4.32
C ASN A 90 1.68 25.12 5.85
N GLY A 91 0.53 25.01 6.50
CA GLY A 91 0.37 24.66 7.91
C GLY A 91 0.75 25.80 8.87
N ASP A 92 0.72 27.06 8.43
CA ASP A 92 1.08 28.21 9.24
C ASP A 92 -0.09 28.81 10.05
N THR A 93 -1.27 28.20 9.95
CA THR A 93 -2.54 28.56 10.60
C THR A 93 -3.21 29.83 10.06
N VAL A 94 -2.75 30.36 8.92
CA VAL A 94 -3.28 31.56 8.28
C VAL A 94 -3.67 31.25 6.84
N LEU A 95 -4.97 31.29 6.54
CA LEU A 95 -5.45 31.18 5.15
C LEU A 95 -5.13 32.43 4.36
N ASP A 96 -4.17 32.34 3.44
CA ASP A 96 -3.80 33.41 2.52
C ASP A 96 -3.40 32.90 1.13
N ILE A 97 -2.80 33.78 0.32
CA ILE A 97 -2.46 33.43 -1.07
C ILE A 97 -1.35 32.38 -1.16
N PHE A 98 -0.52 32.22 -0.13
CA PHE A 98 0.56 31.24 -0.13
C PHE A 98 0.01 29.82 -0.11
N ASP A 99 -1.10 29.57 0.59
CA ASP A 99 -1.78 28.26 0.55
C ASP A 99 -2.23 27.88 -0.85
N VAL A 100 -2.87 28.84 -1.54
CA VAL A 100 -3.37 28.64 -2.91
C VAL A 100 -2.20 28.34 -3.86
N LEU A 101 -1.08 29.04 -3.69
CA LEU A 101 0.11 28.81 -4.51
C LEU A 101 0.75 27.45 -4.23
N ASP A 102 0.79 27.02 -2.97
CA ASP A 102 1.34 25.73 -2.59
C ASP A 102 0.44 24.58 -3.08
N PHE A 103 -0.88 24.70 -2.96
CA PHE A 103 -1.81 23.71 -3.51
C PHE A 103 -1.69 23.59 -5.04
N LEU A 104 -1.56 24.72 -5.77
CA LEU A 104 -1.34 24.67 -7.22
C LEU A 104 0.01 24.04 -7.59
N ALA A 105 1.04 24.18 -6.75
CA ALA A 105 2.33 23.52 -6.95
C ALA A 105 2.25 22.01 -6.72
N ILE A 106 1.47 21.57 -5.73
CA ILE A 106 1.11 20.15 -5.52
C ILE A 106 0.34 19.63 -6.73
N PHE A 107 -0.71 20.33 -7.15
CA PHE A 107 -1.55 19.93 -8.29
C PHE A 107 -0.74 19.80 -9.60
N GLN A 108 0.23 20.68 -9.82
CA GLN A 108 1.10 20.61 -11.00
C GLN A 108 2.03 19.39 -11.01
N GLN A 109 2.34 18.82 -9.85
CA GLN A 109 3.13 17.59 -9.72
C GLN A 109 2.28 16.33 -10.00
N GLY A 110 0.97 16.40 -9.76
CA GLY A 110 0.04 15.28 -9.94
C GLY A 110 0.13 14.23 -8.83
N CYS A 111 -0.57 13.11 -9.01
CA CYS A 111 -0.50 11.97 -8.09
C CYS A 111 0.72 11.07 -8.40
N PRO A 112 1.28 10.35 -7.40
CA PRO A 112 2.36 9.36 -7.58
C PRO A 112 2.09 8.24 -8.59
#